data_AF-A0A812T981-F1
#
_entry.id   AF-A0A812T981-F1
#
_cell.length_a   1.000
_cell.length_b   1.000
_cell.length_c   1.000
_cell.angle_alpha   90.00
_cell.angle_beta   90.00
_cell.angle_gamma   90.00
#
_symmetry.space_group_name_H-M   'P 1'
#
loop_
_entity.id
_entity.type
_entity.pdbx_description
1 polymer ?
#
loop_
_entity_poly.entity_id
_entity_poly.type
_entity_poly.pdbx_seq_one_letter_code
_entity_poly.pdbx_strand_id
1 'polypeptide(L)'
;MEKVWFEQNRAGQICQLALQQKQQAALWMTYSKDVFKPVPGQAPRGPTAEEAQVLSHFLDQDGRPHYIEPLSGVARNPQALCEGGGEANQRDIQYLVVDSLCGQPGPRRAKLFDLGSTTKWKPSKLTGDFLAADYRLALGALPSALLLFNMYRDRCLEFDDIYVWDAVKIGPNELKQWWDPLPDQLRARTRFYNVAVNETACESMANGVFAERGSFLHMLPIAAKPEDFVVVKLDLREGPELAIMEALARHPELSSLVDEIFVEYRFDFDGRQMDWGQTDQDRNVDTALDLMKRLRLAGVRSHFWMSASVI
;
A
#
# COMPACT_ATOMS: atom_id res chain seq x y z
N MET A 1 -11.43 -2.57 17.06
CA MET A 1 -11.25 -1.12 16.82
C MET A 1 -11.82 -0.69 15.47
N GLU A 2 -11.44 -1.36 14.38
CA GLU A 2 -11.85 -1.04 13.00
C GLU A 2 -13.37 -1.00 12.77
N LYS A 3 -14.15 -1.88 13.41
CA LYS A 3 -15.62 -1.94 13.26
C LYS A 3 -16.33 -0.57 13.45
N VAL A 4 -15.85 0.26 14.38
CA VAL A 4 -16.39 1.62 14.61
C VAL A 4 -16.26 2.48 13.35
N TRP A 5 -15.14 2.35 12.64
CA TRP A 5 -14.90 3.01 11.37
C TRP A 5 -15.70 2.42 10.22
N PHE A 6 -16.44 1.32 10.40
CA PHE A 6 -17.29 0.71 9.37
C PHE A 6 -18.78 0.98 9.55
N GLU A 7 -19.21 1.39 10.75
CA GLU A 7 -20.63 1.44 11.11
C GLU A 7 -21.18 2.85 11.34
N GLN A 8 -20.32 3.87 11.41
CA GLN A 8 -20.71 5.25 11.71
C GLN A 8 -20.41 6.18 10.54
N ASN A 9 -21.19 7.24 10.36
CA ASN A 9 -20.83 8.32 9.42
C ASN A 9 -19.60 9.06 9.97
N ARG A 10 -18.54 9.21 9.16
CA ARG A 10 -17.25 9.75 9.63
C ARG A 10 -17.05 11.18 9.21
N ALA A 11 -17.67 11.63 8.12
CA ALA A 11 -17.63 13.02 7.71
C ALA A 11 -18.11 13.94 8.87
N GLY A 12 -17.27 14.91 9.22
CA GLY A 12 -17.44 15.83 10.34
C GLY A 12 -17.04 15.27 11.71
N GLN A 13 -16.59 14.01 11.79
CA GLN A 13 -16.34 13.31 13.06
C GLN A 13 -14.96 12.66 13.17
N ILE A 14 -14.09 12.80 12.15
CA ILE A 14 -12.86 11.99 12.09
C ILE A 14 -11.95 12.26 13.28
N CYS A 15 -11.73 13.53 13.61
CA CYS A 15 -10.85 13.86 14.72
C CYS A 15 -11.41 13.46 16.07
N GLN A 16 -12.74 13.55 16.25
CA GLN A 16 -13.38 13.06 17.46
C GLN A 16 -13.17 11.55 17.61
N LEU A 17 -13.42 10.77 16.54
CA LEU A 17 -13.25 9.31 16.54
C LEU A 17 -11.79 8.90 16.75
N ALA A 18 -10.85 9.58 16.08
CA ALA A 18 -9.42 9.32 16.25
C ALA A 18 -8.95 9.58 17.70
N LEU A 19 -9.39 10.68 18.31
CA LEU A 19 -9.07 11.00 19.70
C LEU A 19 -9.68 10.01 20.69
N GLN A 20 -10.92 9.56 20.46
CA GLN A 20 -11.58 8.54 21.29
C GLN A 20 -10.82 7.21 21.28
N GLN A 21 -10.15 6.88 20.18
CA GLN A 21 -9.40 5.62 20.04
C GLN A 21 -7.89 5.77 20.26
N LYS A 22 -7.41 6.91 20.78
CA LYS A 22 -5.98 7.21 20.91
C LYS A 22 -5.20 6.15 21.69
N GLN A 23 -5.79 5.59 22.74
CA GLN A 23 -5.14 4.55 23.56
C GLN A 23 -5.03 3.22 22.82
N GLN A 24 -6.09 2.79 22.15
CA GLN A 24 -6.09 1.58 21.31
C GLN A 24 -5.14 1.75 20.12
N ALA A 25 -5.09 2.96 19.55
CA ALA A 25 -4.16 3.31 18.49
C ALA A 25 -2.70 3.16 18.94
N ALA A 26 -2.38 3.65 20.14
CA ALA A 26 -1.03 3.54 20.69
C ALA A 26 -0.58 2.07 20.83
N LEU A 27 -1.47 1.16 21.22
CA LEU A 27 -1.16 -0.27 21.34
C LEU A 27 -0.75 -0.88 20.00
N TRP A 28 -1.56 -0.76 18.95
CA TRP A 28 -1.20 -1.36 17.66
C TRP A 28 -0.03 -0.64 16.98
N MET A 29 0.14 0.68 17.21
CA MET A 29 1.29 1.41 16.68
C MET A 29 2.61 0.97 17.32
N THR A 30 2.61 0.63 18.62
CA THR A 30 3.79 0.04 19.27
C THR A 30 4.15 -1.27 18.57
N TYR A 31 3.19 -2.18 18.42
CA TYR A 31 3.39 -3.42 17.68
C TYR A 31 3.94 -3.18 16.27
N SER A 32 3.28 -2.31 15.50
CA SER A 32 3.68 -1.99 14.13
C SER A 32 5.11 -1.50 14.05
N LYS A 33 5.52 -0.57 14.92
CA LYS A 33 6.90 -0.04 14.96
C LYS A 33 7.92 -1.11 15.33
N ASP A 34 7.60 -1.97 16.29
CA ASP A 34 8.47 -3.06 16.74
C ASP A 34 8.72 -4.08 15.63
N VAL A 35 7.70 -4.38 14.82
CA VAL A 35 7.80 -5.35 13.72
C VAL A 35 8.14 -4.71 12.36
N PHE A 36 8.20 -3.38 12.28
CA PHE A 36 8.33 -2.69 11.00
C PHE A 36 9.67 -2.98 10.30
N LYS A 37 10.76 -3.02 11.07
CA LYS A 37 12.10 -3.36 10.58
C LYS A 37 12.66 -4.46 11.46
N PRO A 38 12.53 -5.73 11.05
CA PRO A 38 13.02 -6.86 11.82
C PRO A 38 14.49 -6.72 12.20
N VAL A 39 14.83 -7.06 13.44
CA VAL A 39 16.21 -7.10 13.91
C VAL A 39 16.87 -8.37 13.35
N PRO A 40 18.03 -8.28 12.66
CA PRO A 40 18.70 -9.45 12.11
C PRO A 40 18.94 -10.53 13.17
N GLY A 41 18.54 -11.76 12.88
CA GLY A 41 18.69 -12.90 13.78
C GLY A 41 17.62 -13.01 14.88
N GLN A 42 16.71 -12.03 14.99
CA GLN A 42 15.55 -12.12 15.87
C GLN A 42 14.38 -12.78 15.12
N ALA A 43 13.74 -13.75 15.76
CA ALA A 43 12.53 -14.34 15.21
C ALA A 43 11.41 -13.27 15.10
N PRO A 44 10.56 -13.31 14.07
CA PRO A 44 9.39 -12.47 13.99
C PRO A 44 8.53 -12.65 15.25
N ARG A 45 8.10 -11.52 15.82
CA ARG A 45 7.19 -11.52 16.97
C ARG A 45 5.76 -11.34 16.45
N GLY A 46 4.85 -12.21 16.88
CA GLY A 46 3.41 -11.96 16.79
C GLY A 46 2.93 -10.97 17.86
N PRO A 47 1.73 -10.39 17.71
CA PRO A 47 1.18 -9.45 18.69
C PRO A 47 0.92 -10.13 20.04
N THR A 48 0.98 -9.36 21.13
CA THR A 48 0.47 -9.80 22.44
C THR A 48 -1.06 -9.94 22.38
N ALA A 49 -1.65 -10.51 23.43
CA ALA A 49 -3.11 -10.62 23.52
C ALA A 49 -3.80 -9.25 23.47
N GLU A 50 -3.23 -8.22 24.10
CA GLU A 50 -3.77 -6.86 24.09
C GLU A 50 -3.63 -6.20 22.71
N GLU A 51 -2.49 -6.38 22.04
CA GLU A 51 -2.25 -5.86 20.69
C GLU A 51 -3.19 -6.52 19.67
N ALA A 52 -3.37 -7.83 19.76
CA ALA A 52 -4.26 -8.59 18.89
C ALA A 52 -5.73 -8.13 18.99
N GLN A 53 -6.17 -7.61 20.13
CA GLN A 53 -7.53 -7.08 20.32
C GLN A 53 -7.80 -5.77 19.56
N VAL A 54 -6.75 -5.00 19.27
CA VAL A 54 -6.86 -3.70 18.59
C VAL A 54 -6.46 -3.76 17.12
N LEU A 55 -5.67 -4.76 16.72
CA LEU A 55 -5.35 -5.06 15.33
C LEU A 55 -6.55 -5.63 14.56
N SER A 56 -6.52 -5.46 13.25
CA SER A 56 -7.40 -6.22 12.35
C SER A 56 -6.62 -7.41 11.80
N HIS A 57 -7.29 -8.42 11.27
CA HIS A 57 -6.61 -9.59 10.73
C HIS A 57 -7.44 -10.29 9.66
N PHE A 58 -6.73 -11.04 8.82
CA PHE A 58 -7.27 -12.04 7.92
C PHE A 58 -6.98 -13.43 8.48
N LEU A 59 -7.71 -14.44 8.02
CA LEU A 59 -7.41 -15.83 8.35
C LEU A 59 -6.95 -16.53 7.07
N ASP A 60 -5.85 -17.28 7.14
CA ASP A 60 -5.45 -18.17 6.06
C ASP A 60 -6.30 -19.46 6.03
N GLN A 61 -5.97 -20.36 5.10
CA GLN A 61 -6.67 -21.65 4.94
C GLN A 61 -6.59 -22.53 6.19
N ASP A 62 -5.55 -22.36 7.02
CA ASP A 62 -5.34 -23.10 8.26
C ASP A 62 -5.96 -22.37 9.48
N GLY A 63 -6.65 -21.24 9.25
CA GLY A 63 -7.29 -20.44 10.28
C GLY A 63 -6.31 -19.61 11.12
N ARG A 64 -5.08 -19.42 10.65
CA ARG A 64 -4.07 -18.61 11.33
C ARG A 64 -4.23 -17.13 10.99
N PRO A 65 -4.07 -16.22 11.96
CA PRO A 65 -4.26 -14.79 11.75
C PRO A 65 -3.08 -14.13 11.04
N HIS A 66 -3.39 -13.39 9.98
CA HIS A 66 -2.53 -12.47 9.26
C HIS A 66 -2.91 -11.04 9.65
N TYR A 67 -2.18 -10.46 10.61
CA TYR A 67 -2.52 -9.16 11.19
C TYR A 67 -2.23 -8.00 10.24
N ILE A 68 -3.08 -6.97 10.31
CA ILE A 68 -3.01 -5.71 9.57
C ILE A 68 -3.41 -4.55 10.50
N GLU A 69 -2.93 -3.34 10.23
CA GLU A 69 -3.39 -2.16 10.97
C GLU A 69 -4.90 -1.93 10.74
N PRO A 70 -5.64 -1.51 11.78
CA PRO A 70 -7.06 -1.18 11.60
C PRO A 70 -7.21 0.04 10.71
N LEU A 71 -8.22 0.03 9.82
CA LEU A 71 -8.66 1.27 9.18
C LEU A 71 -9.09 2.24 10.28
N SER A 72 -8.31 3.29 10.47
CA SER A 72 -8.49 4.26 11.54
C SER A 72 -7.88 5.61 11.19
N GLY A 73 -8.42 6.68 11.77
CA GLY A 73 -8.03 8.05 11.48
C GLY A 73 -8.32 8.44 10.03
N VAL A 74 -7.64 9.48 9.55
CA VAL A 74 -7.73 9.95 8.16
C VAL A 74 -6.74 9.17 7.29
N ALA A 75 -6.92 7.84 7.15
CA ALA A 75 -6.12 7.03 6.22
C ALA A 75 -4.58 7.11 6.45
N ARG A 76 -4.14 7.40 7.67
CA ARG A 76 -2.74 7.71 8.02
C ARG A 76 -2.43 7.20 9.42
N ASN A 77 -1.20 7.45 9.85
CA ASN A 77 -0.87 7.44 11.27
C ASN A 77 -1.95 8.22 12.05
N PRO A 78 -2.66 7.57 12.99
CA PRO A 78 -3.82 8.15 13.68
C PRO A 78 -3.47 9.40 14.51
N GLN A 79 -2.19 9.68 14.73
CA GLN A 79 -1.71 10.85 15.45
C GLN A 79 -1.36 12.04 14.55
N ALA A 80 -1.40 11.92 13.21
CA ALA A 80 -0.76 12.89 12.31
C ALA A 80 -1.57 14.15 11.96
N LEU A 81 -2.89 14.17 12.17
CA LEU A 81 -3.77 15.19 11.56
C LEU A 81 -4.69 15.95 12.49
N CYS A 82 -5.01 15.38 13.64
CA CYS A 82 -5.96 15.97 14.58
C CYS A 82 -5.21 16.70 15.70
N GLU A 83 -5.67 17.90 16.04
CA GLU A 83 -5.15 18.64 17.20
C GLU A 83 -5.27 17.77 18.46
N GLY A 84 -4.18 17.64 19.22
CA GLY A 84 -4.09 16.73 20.37
C GLY A 84 -3.80 15.26 20.02
N GLY A 85 -3.69 14.91 18.74
CA GLY A 85 -3.30 13.57 18.24
C GLY A 85 -1.83 13.23 18.53
N GLY A 86 -0.94 14.21 18.44
CA GLY A 86 0.51 14.08 18.64
C GLY A 86 1.29 14.73 17.49
N GLU A 87 2.61 14.80 17.60
CA GLU A 87 3.51 15.23 16.50
C GLU A 87 3.98 14.02 15.69
N ALA A 88 3.05 13.32 15.03
CA ALA A 88 3.47 12.24 14.13
C ALA A 88 3.97 12.80 12.80
N ASN A 89 5.12 12.33 12.35
CA ASN A 89 5.65 12.63 11.03
C ASN A 89 4.68 12.07 9.97
N GLN A 90 4.12 12.94 9.12
CA GLN A 90 3.17 12.54 8.06
C GLN A 90 3.78 11.57 7.02
N ARG A 91 5.12 11.41 7.02
CA ARG A 91 5.89 10.48 6.17
C ARG A 91 6.37 9.23 6.90
N ASP A 92 6.03 9.09 8.17
CA ASP A 92 6.25 7.85 8.92
C ASP A 92 5.37 6.77 8.30
N ILE A 93 5.95 5.69 7.80
CA ILE A 93 5.23 4.51 7.32
C ILE A 93 5.36 3.32 8.27
N GLN A 94 5.99 3.52 9.44
CA GLN A 94 6.15 2.48 10.45
C GLN A 94 4.83 2.08 11.13
N TYR A 95 3.72 2.73 10.76
CA TYR A 95 2.36 2.34 11.14
C TYR A 95 1.76 1.24 10.25
N LEU A 96 2.42 0.85 9.15
CA LEU A 96 1.96 -0.23 8.29
C LEU A 96 2.32 -1.58 8.90
N VAL A 97 1.35 -2.48 8.98
CA VAL A 97 1.54 -3.87 9.40
C VAL A 97 1.44 -4.76 8.16
N VAL A 98 2.59 -4.98 7.53
CA VAL A 98 2.69 -5.78 6.30
C VAL A 98 2.96 -7.25 6.60
N ASP A 99 2.60 -8.14 5.68
CA ASP A 99 2.70 -9.58 5.93
C ASP A 99 4.15 -10.07 6.12
N SER A 100 4.31 -11.15 6.89
CA SER A 100 5.61 -11.76 7.16
C SER A 100 5.54 -13.27 7.08
N LEU A 101 6.44 -13.82 6.27
CA LEU A 101 6.54 -15.26 6.02
C LEU A 101 7.77 -15.88 6.67
N CYS A 102 8.48 -15.11 7.47
CA CYS A 102 9.62 -15.63 8.22
C CYS A 102 9.19 -16.77 9.14
N GLY A 103 9.85 -17.93 8.98
CA GLY A 103 9.55 -19.14 9.73
C GLY A 103 8.28 -19.88 9.25
N GLN A 104 7.70 -19.48 8.12
CA GLN A 104 6.52 -20.10 7.53
C GLN A 104 6.87 -20.73 6.16
N PRO A 105 6.10 -21.73 5.69
CA PRO A 105 6.16 -22.12 4.29
C PRO A 105 5.81 -20.90 3.43
N GLY A 106 6.74 -20.49 2.57
CA GLY A 106 6.53 -19.35 1.68
C GLY A 106 5.58 -19.69 0.52
N PRO A 107 5.05 -18.68 -0.19
CA PRO A 107 4.32 -18.88 -1.43
C PRO A 107 5.22 -19.53 -2.46
N ARG A 108 4.61 -20.07 -3.51
CA ARG A 108 5.39 -20.64 -4.61
C ARG A 108 6.24 -19.57 -5.30
N ARG A 109 5.69 -18.37 -5.43
CA ARG A 109 6.36 -17.18 -5.99
C ARG A 109 5.80 -15.93 -5.36
N ALA A 110 6.57 -14.85 -5.36
CA ALA A 110 6.10 -13.53 -4.98
C ALA A 110 6.25 -12.51 -6.12
N LYS A 111 5.30 -11.60 -6.27
CA LYS A 111 5.26 -10.60 -7.34
C LYS A 111 4.96 -9.22 -6.79
N LEU A 112 5.64 -8.22 -7.34
CA LEU A 112 5.40 -6.81 -7.04
C LEU A 112 4.94 -6.05 -8.28
N PHE A 113 3.81 -5.37 -8.18
CA PHE A 113 3.30 -4.42 -9.17
C PHE A 113 3.35 -3.01 -8.58
N ASP A 114 4.34 -2.21 -9.00
CA ASP A 114 4.47 -0.81 -8.59
C ASP A 114 3.97 0.11 -9.71
N LEU A 115 2.78 0.68 -9.50
CA LEU A 115 2.16 1.62 -10.42
C LEU A 115 2.45 3.06 -9.95
N GLY A 116 3.35 3.73 -10.67
CA GLY A 116 3.80 5.10 -10.36
C GLY A 116 5.07 5.15 -9.53
N SER A 117 6.10 4.40 -9.93
CA SER A 117 7.29 4.17 -9.09
C SER A 117 8.21 5.37 -8.93
N THR A 118 8.29 6.25 -9.92
CA THR A 118 9.15 7.44 -9.90
C THR A 118 8.39 8.73 -9.59
N THR A 119 7.11 8.63 -9.19
CA THR A 119 6.34 9.76 -8.69
C THR A 119 7.12 10.45 -7.56
N LYS A 120 7.68 11.64 -7.85
CA LYS A 120 8.44 12.50 -6.91
C LYS A 120 9.90 12.05 -6.62
N TRP A 121 10.42 11.03 -7.29
CA TRP A 121 11.80 10.53 -7.13
C TRP A 121 12.87 11.61 -7.46
N LYS A 122 13.97 11.60 -6.71
CA LYS A 122 15.16 12.44 -6.95
C LYS A 122 16.38 11.55 -7.17
N PRO A 123 16.90 11.44 -8.41
CA PRO A 123 18.04 10.57 -8.71
C PRO A 123 19.27 10.82 -7.84
N SER A 124 19.52 12.09 -7.49
CA SER A 124 20.62 12.50 -6.63
C SER A 124 20.55 11.97 -5.19
N LYS A 125 19.46 11.31 -4.80
CA LYS A 125 19.28 10.71 -3.47
C LYS A 125 19.44 9.19 -3.45
N LEU A 126 19.58 8.54 -4.61
CA LEU A 126 20.01 7.14 -4.71
C LEU A 126 21.54 7.08 -4.63
N THR A 127 22.08 7.38 -3.45
CA THR A 127 23.52 7.24 -3.19
C THR A 127 23.71 6.16 -2.14
N GLY A 128 24.16 4.97 -2.53
CA GLY A 128 24.48 3.90 -1.59
C GLY A 128 24.07 2.51 -2.08
N ASP A 129 24.28 1.53 -1.21
CA ASP A 129 23.88 0.14 -1.41
C ASP A 129 22.34 0.03 -1.39
N PHE A 130 21.78 -0.40 -2.51
CA PHE A 130 20.35 -0.67 -2.70
C PHE A 130 19.78 -1.54 -1.56
N LEU A 131 20.52 -2.57 -1.15
CA LEU A 131 20.07 -3.54 -0.15
C LEU A 131 20.14 -2.99 1.28
N ALA A 132 20.88 -1.89 1.49
CA ALA A 132 21.06 -1.22 2.78
C ALA A 132 20.16 0.01 2.94
N ALA A 133 19.35 0.36 1.94
CA ALA A 133 18.50 1.54 1.97
C ALA A 133 17.50 1.48 3.16
N ASP A 134 17.46 2.55 3.95
CA ASP A 134 16.54 2.62 5.08
C ASP A 134 15.13 2.97 4.61
N TYR A 135 14.20 2.02 4.75
CA TYR A 135 12.80 2.17 4.37
C TYR A 135 11.88 2.58 5.55
N ARG A 136 12.42 2.92 6.72
CA ARG A 136 11.62 3.38 7.88
C ARG A 136 10.82 4.66 7.62
N LEU A 137 11.35 5.51 6.77
CA LEU A 137 10.68 6.71 6.30
C LEU A 137 10.48 6.52 4.81
N ALA A 138 9.26 6.72 4.30
CA ALA A 138 9.10 6.87 2.85
C ALA A 138 9.55 8.29 2.48
N LEU A 139 10.87 8.45 2.49
CA LEU A 139 11.53 9.56 1.87
C LEU A 139 11.20 9.41 0.39
N GLY A 140 10.44 10.36 -0.19
CA GLY A 140 10.17 10.45 -1.64
C GLY A 140 11.42 10.69 -2.50
N ALA A 141 12.55 10.17 -2.05
CA ALA A 141 13.87 10.18 -2.61
C ALA A 141 14.22 8.82 -3.25
N LEU A 142 13.53 7.73 -2.86
CA LEU A 142 13.70 6.40 -3.43
C LEU A 142 12.46 6.02 -4.27
N PRO A 143 12.63 5.33 -5.39
CA PRO A 143 11.50 4.71 -6.09
C PRO A 143 10.78 3.71 -5.18
N SER A 144 9.45 3.68 -5.21
CA SER A 144 8.64 2.86 -4.28
C SER A 144 8.93 1.37 -4.38
N ALA A 145 9.28 0.87 -5.57
CA ALA A 145 9.59 -0.52 -5.81
C ALA A 145 10.79 -0.98 -4.96
N LEU A 146 11.78 -0.09 -4.78
CA LEU A 146 12.97 -0.39 -3.99
C LEU A 146 12.63 -0.44 -2.50
N LEU A 147 11.78 0.49 -2.04
CA LEU A 147 11.31 0.55 -0.67
C LEU A 147 10.52 -0.72 -0.33
N LEU A 148 9.53 -1.07 -1.15
CA LEU A 148 8.71 -2.27 -0.94
C LEU A 148 9.57 -3.53 -1.00
N PHE A 149 10.47 -3.65 -1.97
CA PHE A 149 11.38 -4.80 -2.06
C PHE A 149 12.13 -5.04 -0.74
N ASN A 150 12.78 -4.02 -0.18
CA ASN A 150 13.54 -4.16 1.06
C ASN A 150 12.62 -4.45 2.26
N MET A 151 11.43 -3.84 2.30
CA MET A 151 10.45 -4.06 3.36
C MET A 151 9.97 -5.52 3.43
N TYR A 152 9.71 -6.16 2.28
CA TYR A 152 9.30 -7.57 2.22
C TYR A 152 10.47 -8.55 2.34
N ARG A 153 11.64 -8.22 1.77
CA ARG A 153 12.84 -9.07 1.90
C ARG A 153 13.19 -9.30 3.37
N ASP A 154 13.14 -8.24 4.18
CA ASP A 154 13.42 -8.35 5.62
C ASP A 154 12.35 -9.16 6.39
N ARG A 155 11.26 -9.54 5.71
CA ARG A 155 10.17 -10.40 6.20
C ARG A 155 10.12 -11.76 5.50
N CYS A 156 11.27 -12.18 4.97
CA CYS A 156 11.47 -13.47 4.31
C CYS A 156 10.56 -13.67 3.10
N LEU A 157 10.23 -12.58 2.42
CA LEU A 157 9.45 -12.57 1.20
C LEU A 157 10.22 -11.80 0.14
N GLU A 158 10.82 -12.52 -0.80
CA GLU A 158 11.59 -11.93 -1.90
C GLU A 158 10.82 -12.08 -3.21
N PHE A 159 10.70 -10.99 -3.98
CA PHE A 159 9.95 -11.00 -5.23
C PHE A 159 10.72 -11.72 -6.35
N ASP A 160 10.04 -12.65 -7.01
CA ASP A 160 10.50 -13.36 -8.21
C ASP A 160 10.33 -12.50 -9.47
N ASP A 161 9.27 -11.70 -9.51
CA ASP A 161 8.98 -10.77 -10.60
C ASP A 161 8.59 -9.40 -10.04
N ILE A 162 9.21 -8.34 -10.57
CA ILE A 162 8.89 -6.96 -10.24
C ILE A 162 8.45 -6.27 -11.53
N TYR A 163 7.27 -5.66 -11.49
CA TYR A 163 6.69 -4.94 -12.62
C TYR A 163 6.45 -3.50 -12.21
N VAL A 164 7.00 -2.57 -12.98
CA VAL A 164 7.05 -1.14 -12.64
C VAL A 164 6.44 -0.31 -13.76
N TRP A 165 5.50 0.57 -13.45
CA TRP A 165 4.95 1.56 -14.39
C TRP A 165 5.26 2.97 -13.93
N ASP A 166 5.34 3.88 -14.90
CA ASP A 166 5.38 5.30 -14.61
C ASP A 166 4.51 6.14 -15.55
N ALA A 167 3.72 7.03 -14.96
CA ALA A 167 2.88 7.96 -15.70
C ALA A 167 3.71 9.03 -16.44
N VAL A 168 4.85 9.43 -15.87
CA VAL A 168 5.73 10.40 -16.51
C VAL A 168 6.78 9.63 -17.29
N LYS A 169 6.75 9.76 -18.62
CA LYS A 169 7.79 9.18 -19.47
C LYS A 169 9.15 9.77 -19.06
N ILE A 170 9.96 8.99 -18.37
CA ILE A 170 11.28 9.42 -17.94
C ILE A 170 12.28 9.31 -19.10
N GLY A 171 13.21 10.26 -19.15
CA GLY A 171 14.24 10.32 -20.19
C GLY A 171 15.29 9.20 -20.04
N PRO A 172 16.16 9.02 -21.05
CA PRO A 172 17.19 7.97 -21.01
C PRO A 172 18.15 8.08 -19.81
N ASN A 173 18.46 9.30 -19.36
CA ASN A 173 19.37 9.53 -18.24
C ASN A 173 18.73 9.16 -16.92
N GLU A 174 17.47 9.55 -16.71
CA GLU A 174 16.67 9.19 -15.55
C GLU A 174 16.45 7.68 -15.50
N LEU A 175 16.14 7.06 -16.65
CA LEU A 175 16.00 5.61 -16.73
C LEU A 175 17.31 4.91 -16.35
N LYS A 176 18.46 5.38 -16.85
CA LYS A 176 19.77 4.86 -16.45
C LYS A 176 19.98 4.98 -14.94
N GLN A 177 19.70 6.15 -14.35
CA GLN A 177 19.82 6.39 -12.92
C GLN A 177 18.89 5.52 -12.08
N TRP A 178 17.73 5.12 -12.62
CA TRP A 178 16.82 4.20 -11.97
C TRP A 178 17.39 2.78 -11.94
N TRP A 179 17.97 2.32 -13.05
CA TRP A 179 18.55 0.98 -13.17
C TRP A 179 19.91 0.82 -12.49
N ASP A 180 20.75 1.85 -12.52
CA ASP A 180 22.14 1.81 -12.04
C ASP A 180 22.33 1.19 -10.64
N PRO A 181 21.48 1.47 -9.63
CA PRO A 181 21.65 0.94 -8.29
C PRO A 181 21.22 -0.53 -8.14
N LEU A 182 20.45 -1.08 -9.07
CA LEU A 182 19.92 -2.44 -8.92
C LEU A 182 21.04 -3.47 -9.19
N PRO A 183 21.24 -4.47 -8.31
CA PRO A 183 22.11 -5.60 -8.59
C PRO A 183 21.55 -6.45 -9.73
N ASP A 184 22.42 -7.15 -10.46
CA ASP A 184 22.06 -7.91 -11.67
C ASP A 184 20.90 -8.90 -11.45
N GLN A 185 20.85 -9.54 -10.29
CA GLN A 185 19.77 -10.48 -9.94
C GLN A 185 18.40 -9.80 -9.89
N LEU A 186 18.33 -8.58 -9.36
CA LEU A 186 17.08 -7.82 -9.33
C LEU A 186 16.76 -7.22 -10.69
N ARG A 187 17.78 -6.78 -11.45
CA ARG A 187 17.57 -6.34 -12.82
C ARG A 187 16.93 -7.42 -13.67
N ALA A 188 17.41 -8.66 -13.56
CA ALA A 188 16.89 -9.80 -14.32
C ALA A 188 15.41 -10.14 -14.03
N ARG A 189 14.91 -9.77 -12.84
CA ARG A 189 13.54 -10.01 -12.38
C ARG A 189 12.61 -8.81 -12.58
N THR A 190 13.17 -7.66 -12.96
CA THR A 190 12.42 -6.40 -13.03
C THR A 190 12.06 -6.03 -14.47
N ARG A 191 10.81 -5.61 -14.67
CA ARG A 191 10.27 -5.11 -15.93
C ARG A 191 9.78 -3.69 -15.73
N PHE A 192 10.36 -2.74 -16.46
CA PHE A 192 10.01 -1.32 -16.37
C PHE A 192 9.23 -0.89 -17.61
N TYR A 193 7.97 -0.53 -17.42
CA TYR A 193 7.07 0.01 -18.42
C TYR A 193 7.10 1.54 -18.33
N ASN A 194 7.90 2.18 -19.19
CA ASN A 194 8.02 3.63 -19.27
C ASN A 194 6.82 4.26 -20.01
N VAL A 195 5.62 3.91 -19.56
CA VAL A 195 4.32 4.34 -20.07
C VAL A 195 3.33 4.39 -18.91
N ALA A 196 2.37 5.33 -19.00
CA ALA A 196 1.29 5.41 -18.03
C ALA A 196 0.46 4.12 -18.04
N VAL A 197 -0.04 3.75 -16.86
CA VAL A 197 -1.06 2.70 -16.73
C VAL A 197 -2.33 3.19 -17.42
N ASN A 198 -2.88 2.35 -18.28
CA ASN A 198 -4.06 2.66 -19.07
C ASN A 198 -5.18 1.69 -18.71
N GLU A 199 -6.28 2.20 -18.16
CA GLU A 199 -7.48 1.43 -17.87
C GLU A 199 -8.71 2.07 -18.50
N THR A 200 -9.72 1.25 -18.73
CA THR A 200 -11.06 1.71 -19.09
C THR A 200 -11.72 2.44 -17.93
N ALA A 201 -12.70 3.31 -18.22
CA ALA A 201 -13.43 4.03 -17.19
C ALA A 201 -14.17 3.08 -16.23
N CYS A 202 -14.38 3.51 -14.98
CA CYS A 202 -15.00 2.71 -13.90
C CYS A 202 -16.33 2.05 -14.34
N GLU A 203 -17.19 2.77 -15.05
CA GLU A 203 -18.49 2.27 -15.52
C GLU A 203 -18.34 1.08 -16.48
N SER A 204 -17.34 1.12 -17.37
CA SER A 204 -17.07 0.02 -18.32
C SER A 204 -16.47 -1.19 -17.61
N MET A 205 -15.58 -0.96 -16.63
CA MET A 205 -14.99 -2.05 -15.85
C MET A 205 -15.96 -2.72 -14.90
N ALA A 206 -16.97 -1.99 -14.40
CA ALA A 206 -18.06 -2.60 -13.65
C ALA A 206 -18.76 -3.71 -14.46
N ASN A 207 -18.70 -3.64 -15.79
CA ASN A 207 -19.23 -4.64 -16.71
C ASN A 207 -18.17 -5.62 -17.26
N GLY A 208 -16.97 -5.66 -16.67
CA GLY A 208 -15.89 -6.58 -17.05
C GLY A 208 -15.16 -6.21 -18.36
N VAL A 209 -15.29 -4.97 -18.83
CA VAL A 209 -14.53 -4.48 -19.98
C VAL A 209 -13.23 -3.87 -19.48
N PHE A 210 -12.08 -4.41 -19.92
CA PHE A 210 -10.75 -3.94 -19.55
C PHE A 210 -10.00 -3.42 -20.78
N ALA A 211 -9.11 -2.45 -20.59
CA ALA A 211 -8.20 -2.05 -21.67
C ALA A 211 -7.22 -3.19 -21.96
N GLU A 212 -6.89 -3.45 -23.23
CA GLU A 212 -5.94 -4.52 -23.56
C GLU A 212 -4.49 -4.04 -23.41
N ARG A 213 -4.15 -2.90 -24.02
CA ARG A 213 -2.77 -2.39 -24.04
C ARG A 213 -2.52 -1.42 -22.89
N GLY A 214 -1.44 -1.70 -22.14
CA GLY A 214 -1.00 -0.84 -21.03
C GLY A 214 -1.85 -0.97 -19.76
N SER A 215 -2.79 -1.90 -19.74
CA SER A 215 -3.63 -2.19 -18.57
C SER A 215 -2.90 -3.10 -17.60
N PHE A 216 -2.92 -2.69 -16.34
CA PHE A 216 -2.54 -3.51 -15.21
C PHE A 216 -3.56 -4.64 -15.02
N LEU A 217 -4.86 -4.33 -15.08
CA LEU A 217 -5.93 -5.31 -14.84
C LEU A 217 -5.94 -6.44 -15.89
N HIS A 218 -5.63 -6.14 -17.15
CA HIS A 218 -5.46 -7.15 -18.19
C HIS A 218 -4.22 -8.02 -17.98
N MET A 219 -3.14 -7.43 -17.47
CA MET A 219 -1.85 -8.10 -17.31
C MET A 219 -1.75 -8.91 -16.01
N LEU A 220 -2.51 -8.54 -14.97
CA LEU A 220 -2.60 -9.26 -13.70
C LEU A 220 -2.90 -10.77 -13.86
N PRO A 221 -3.98 -11.22 -14.54
CA PRO A 221 -4.27 -12.64 -14.72
C PRO A 221 -3.30 -13.37 -15.68
N ILE A 222 -2.49 -12.64 -16.45
CA ILE A 222 -1.44 -13.21 -17.29
C ILE A 222 -0.18 -13.47 -16.46
N ALA A 223 0.13 -12.55 -15.54
CA ALA A 223 1.37 -12.54 -14.78
C ALA A 223 1.28 -13.31 -13.46
N ALA A 224 0.12 -13.33 -12.82
CA ALA A 224 -0.11 -13.91 -11.49
C ALA A 224 -1.05 -15.11 -11.51
N LYS A 225 -0.97 -15.92 -10.45
CA LYS A 225 -1.87 -17.03 -10.15
C LYS A 225 -2.32 -16.94 -8.69
N PRO A 226 -3.44 -17.59 -8.32
CA PRO A 226 -3.92 -17.57 -6.93
C PRO A 226 -2.94 -18.13 -5.89
N GLU A 227 -1.92 -18.90 -6.31
CA GLU A 227 -0.90 -19.45 -5.40
C GLU A 227 0.37 -18.58 -5.30
N ASP A 228 0.46 -17.49 -6.08
CA ASP A 228 1.51 -16.50 -5.96
C ASP A 228 1.15 -15.49 -4.86
N PHE A 229 2.12 -14.96 -4.14
CA PHE A 229 1.90 -13.81 -3.25
C PHE A 229 2.09 -12.51 -4.03
N VAL A 230 1.06 -11.70 -4.14
CA VAL A 230 1.03 -10.53 -5.02
C VAL A 230 0.82 -9.25 -4.24
N VAL A 231 1.78 -8.34 -4.40
CA VAL A 231 1.74 -7.00 -3.84
C VAL A 231 1.51 -5.98 -4.94
N VAL A 232 0.54 -5.09 -4.74
CA VAL A 232 0.24 -3.99 -5.66
C VAL A 232 0.42 -2.65 -4.94
N LYS A 233 1.08 -1.69 -5.58
CA LYS A 233 1.14 -0.30 -5.09
C LYS A 233 0.58 0.64 -6.16
N LEU A 234 -0.33 1.51 -5.74
CA LEU A 234 -1.02 2.51 -6.55
C LEU A 234 -0.69 3.92 -6.02
N ASP A 235 0.13 4.67 -6.76
CA ASP A 235 0.30 6.12 -6.59
C ASP A 235 0.57 6.74 -7.96
N LEU A 236 -0.55 6.97 -8.65
CA LEU A 236 -0.61 7.47 -10.01
C LEU A 236 -1.21 8.87 -9.97
N ARG A 237 -0.36 9.89 -9.97
CA ARG A 237 -0.72 11.32 -10.02
C ARG A 237 -2.11 11.65 -10.64
N GLU A 238 -2.30 11.26 -11.90
CA GLU A 238 -3.55 11.46 -12.66
C GLU A 238 -3.97 10.16 -13.34
N GLY A 239 -4.04 9.07 -12.57
CA GLY A 239 -4.25 7.73 -13.09
C GLY A 239 -5.62 7.10 -12.76
N PRO A 240 -5.85 5.88 -13.27
CA PRO A 240 -7.06 5.12 -13.04
C PRO A 240 -7.08 4.39 -11.67
N GLU A 241 -6.54 4.98 -10.59
CA GLU A 241 -6.38 4.26 -9.30
C GLU A 241 -7.71 3.79 -8.73
N LEU A 242 -8.69 4.70 -8.67
CA LEU A 242 -10.05 4.38 -8.22
C LEU A 242 -10.66 3.28 -9.09
N ALA A 243 -10.40 3.34 -10.39
CA ALA A 243 -10.91 2.41 -11.36
C ALA A 243 -10.33 1.00 -11.10
N ILE A 244 -9.02 0.89 -10.86
CA ILE A 244 -8.34 -0.36 -10.48
C ILE A 244 -8.90 -0.90 -9.16
N MET A 245 -9.01 -0.06 -8.13
CA MET A 245 -9.53 -0.47 -6.83
C MET A 245 -10.97 -0.96 -6.90
N GLU A 246 -11.84 -0.29 -7.65
CA GLU A 246 -13.22 -0.72 -7.83
C GLU A 246 -13.31 -2.05 -8.57
N ALA A 247 -12.46 -2.28 -9.58
CA ALA A 247 -12.39 -3.57 -10.27
C ALA A 247 -11.96 -4.69 -9.31
N LEU A 248 -10.88 -4.48 -8.56
CA LEU A 248 -10.41 -5.44 -7.55
C LEU A 248 -11.45 -5.72 -6.47
N ALA A 249 -12.22 -4.72 -6.05
CA ALA A 249 -13.25 -4.88 -5.02
C ALA A 249 -14.52 -5.61 -5.52
N ARG A 250 -14.77 -5.66 -6.83
CA ARG A 250 -16.02 -6.18 -7.42
C ARG A 250 -15.86 -7.53 -8.11
N HIS A 251 -14.66 -7.85 -8.56
CA HIS A 251 -14.38 -9.02 -9.41
C HIS A 251 -13.50 -10.02 -8.64
N PRO A 252 -14.10 -11.08 -8.05
CA PRO A 252 -13.36 -12.05 -7.24
C PRO A 252 -12.22 -12.75 -8.00
N GLU A 253 -12.35 -12.91 -9.32
CA GLU A 253 -11.30 -13.45 -10.19
C GLU A 253 -10.06 -12.55 -10.26
N LEU A 254 -10.19 -11.26 -9.96
CA LEU A 254 -9.06 -10.33 -9.83
C LEU A 254 -8.61 -10.19 -8.38
N SER A 255 -9.54 -10.10 -7.42
CA SER A 255 -9.20 -9.95 -6.00
C SER A 255 -8.43 -11.16 -5.46
N SER A 256 -8.75 -12.36 -5.94
CA SER A 256 -8.03 -13.61 -5.61
C SER A 256 -6.60 -13.68 -6.15
N LEU A 257 -6.17 -12.71 -6.95
CA LEU A 257 -4.81 -12.59 -7.47
C LEU A 257 -3.98 -11.53 -6.74
N VAL A 258 -4.52 -10.87 -5.71
CA VAL A 258 -3.85 -9.78 -4.98
C VAL A 258 -3.96 -10.02 -3.48
N ASP A 259 -2.84 -10.28 -2.82
CA ASP A 259 -2.79 -10.46 -1.37
C ASP A 259 -2.76 -9.12 -0.64
N GLU A 260 -1.97 -8.16 -1.14
CA GLU A 260 -1.71 -6.91 -0.45
C GLU A 260 -1.67 -5.70 -1.41
N ILE A 261 -2.32 -4.61 -1.02
CA ILE A 261 -2.39 -3.38 -1.83
C ILE A 261 -2.07 -2.12 -1.01
N PHE A 262 -1.25 -1.24 -1.56
CA PHE A 262 -0.93 0.08 -1.01
C PHE A 262 -1.46 1.17 -1.92
N VAL A 263 -2.26 2.11 -1.41
CA VAL A 263 -2.91 3.14 -2.25
C VAL A 263 -2.74 4.55 -1.71
N GLU A 264 -2.17 5.46 -2.51
CA GLU A 264 -2.23 6.91 -2.27
C GLU A 264 -3.61 7.41 -2.73
N TYR A 265 -4.59 7.37 -1.82
CA TYR A 265 -5.96 7.73 -2.14
C TYR A 265 -6.25 9.22 -1.88
N ARG A 266 -6.81 9.90 -2.87
CA ARG A 266 -7.17 11.34 -2.83
C ARG A 266 -8.64 11.50 -2.46
N PHE A 267 -8.93 12.23 -1.38
CA PHE A 267 -10.30 12.42 -0.90
C PHE A 267 -10.43 13.63 0.05
N ASP A 268 -11.64 14.16 0.15
CA ASP A 268 -11.99 15.25 1.07
C ASP A 268 -12.42 14.74 2.43
N PHE A 269 -12.09 15.50 3.47
CA PHE A 269 -12.49 15.20 4.83
C PHE A 269 -12.54 16.44 5.71
N ASP A 270 -13.63 16.64 6.45
CA ASP A 270 -13.78 17.69 7.48
C ASP A 270 -13.33 19.11 7.02
N GLY A 271 -13.56 19.46 5.75
CA GLY A 271 -13.16 20.75 5.16
C GLY A 271 -11.67 20.85 4.79
N ARG A 272 -10.95 19.74 4.82
CA ARG A 272 -9.55 19.57 4.38
C ARG A 272 -9.49 18.59 3.22
N GLN A 273 -8.36 18.61 2.52
CA GLN A 273 -8.11 17.69 1.42
C GLN A 273 -6.94 16.77 1.73
N MET A 274 -7.16 15.48 1.49
CA MET A 274 -6.10 14.48 1.51
C MET A 274 -5.40 14.45 0.15
N ASP A 275 -4.10 14.76 0.16
CA ASP A 275 -3.23 14.91 -1.01
C ASP A 275 -3.46 16.19 -1.85
N TRP A 276 -2.76 16.31 -2.99
CA TRP A 276 -2.79 17.47 -3.88
C TRP A 276 -3.80 17.29 -5.03
N GLY A 277 -4.25 18.41 -5.63
CA GLY A 277 -5.11 18.43 -6.82
C GLY A 277 -6.56 18.81 -6.53
N GLN A 278 -7.48 18.61 -7.47
CA GLN A 278 -8.92 18.69 -7.20
C GLN A 278 -9.47 17.27 -7.02
N THR A 279 -10.28 17.09 -5.99
CA THR A 279 -11.09 15.90 -5.72
C THR A 279 -12.46 16.08 -6.38
N ASP A 280 -12.98 15.01 -6.99
CA ASP A 280 -14.39 14.99 -7.38
C ASP A 280 -15.24 15.08 -6.10
N GLN A 281 -16.38 15.79 -6.14
CA GLN A 281 -17.24 16.00 -4.96
C GLN A 281 -17.69 14.69 -4.28
N ASP A 282 -17.72 13.59 -5.03
CA ASP A 282 -18.09 12.27 -4.54
C ASP A 282 -16.94 11.56 -3.81
N ARG A 283 -15.70 12.06 -3.89
CA ARG A 283 -14.52 11.47 -3.22
C ARG A 283 -14.32 12.08 -1.84
N ASN A 284 -14.96 11.48 -0.85
CA ASN A 284 -14.81 11.84 0.55
C ASN A 284 -14.32 10.66 1.42
N VAL A 285 -14.01 10.93 2.68
CA VAL A 285 -13.54 9.93 3.66
C VAL A 285 -14.44 8.69 3.74
N ASP A 286 -15.76 8.85 3.67
CA ASP A 286 -16.69 7.74 3.79
C ASP A 286 -16.57 6.80 2.59
N THR A 287 -16.52 7.36 1.38
CA THR A 287 -16.30 6.57 0.16
C THR A 287 -14.93 5.90 0.13
N ALA A 288 -13.88 6.57 0.63
CA ALA A 288 -12.54 6.01 0.73
C ALA A 288 -12.51 4.79 1.67
N LEU A 289 -13.06 4.94 2.88
CA LEU A 289 -13.12 3.87 3.88
C LEU A 289 -14.03 2.72 3.44
N ASP A 290 -15.15 3.01 2.76
CA ASP A 290 -16.02 1.97 2.19
C ASP A 290 -15.29 1.15 1.12
N LEU A 291 -14.55 1.79 0.22
CA LEU A 291 -13.77 1.09 -0.79
C LEU A 291 -12.68 0.20 -0.17
N MET A 292 -11.94 0.71 0.82
CA MET A 292 -10.93 -0.09 1.54
C MET A 292 -11.57 -1.26 2.29
N LYS A 293 -12.74 -1.05 2.90
CA LYS A 293 -13.52 -2.12 3.54
C LYS A 293 -13.91 -3.19 2.52
N ARG A 294 -14.41 -2.82 1.33
CA ARG A 294 -14.78 -3.77 0.28
C ARG A 294 -13.58 -4.59 -0.21
N LEU A 295 -12.42 -3.96 -0.38
CA LEU A 295 -11.18 -4.67 -0.72
C LEU A 295 -10.78 -5.68 0.38
N ARG A 296 -10.83 -5.28 1.66
CA ARG A 296 -10.56 -6.18 2.79
C ARG A 296 -11.58 -7.33 2.87
N LEU A 297 -12.86 -7.07 2.61
CA LEU A 297 -13.89 -8.12 2.53
C LEU A 297 -13.69 -9.07 1.34
N ALA A 298 -13.04 -8.60 0.27
CA ALA A 298 -12.66 -9.41 -0.90
C ALA A 298 -11.36 -10.20 -0.70
N GLY A 299 -10.77 -10.17 0.50
CA GLY A 299 -9.55 -10.89 0.85
C GLY A 299 -8.25 -10.10 0.66
N VAL A 300 -8.32 -8.85 0.21
CA VAL A 300 -7.13 -8.04 -0.09
C VAL A 300 -6.69 -7.23 1.14
N ARG A 301 -5.48 -7.47 1.64
CA ARG A 301 -4.85 -6.67 2.70
C ARG A 301 -4.58 -5.26 2.20
N SER A 302 -5.48 -4.33 2.55
CA SER A 302 -5.50 -3.00 1.94
C SER A 302 -4.98 -1.92 2.89
N HIS A 303 -3.94 -1.23 2.44
CA HIS A 303 -3.22 -0.19 3.16
C HIS A 303 -3.38 1.16 2.48
N PHE A 304 -3.60 2.20 3.26
CA PHE A 304 -3.42 3.54 2.75
C PHE A 304 -1.92 3.84 2.67
N TRP A 305 -1.43 4.11 1.46
CA TRP A 305 -0.06 4.55 1.22
C TRP A 305 0.08 6.03 1.54
N MET A 306 1.24 6.43 2.07
CA MET A 306 1.49 7.82 2.43
C MET A 306 1.37 8.78 1.24
N SER A 307 0.88 9.99 1.51
CA SER A 307 0.67 11.06 0.53
C SER A 307 1.67 12.17 0.78
N ALA A 308 1.95 12.96 -0.26
CA ALA A 308 2.88 14.08 -0.14
C ALA A 308 2.39 15.23 0.75
N SER A 309 1.08 15.34 1.06
CA SER A 309 0.55 16.52 1.76
C SER A 309 -0.88 16.34 2.28
N VAL A 310 -1.20 17.05 3.37
CA VAL A 310 -2.58 17.43 3.73
C VAL A 310 -2.69 18.94 3.55
N ILE A 311 -3.71 19.40 2.85
CA ILE A 311 -3.93 20.80 2.50
C ILE A 311 -5.21 21.29 3.19
#